data_AF-A0A838U7W9-F1
#
_entry.id   AF-A0A838U7W9-F1
#
_cell.length_a   1.000
_cell.length_b   1.000
_cell.length_c   1.000
_cell.angle_alpha   90.00
_cell.angle_beta   90.00
_cell.angle_gamma   90.00
#
_symmetry.space_group_name_H-M   'P 1'
#
loop_
_entity.id
_entity.type
_entity.pdbx_description
1 polymer ?
#
loop_
_entity_poly.entity_id
_entity_poly.type
_entity_poly.pdbx_seq_one_letter_code
_entity_poly.pdbx_strand_id
1 'polypeptide(L)'
;IPLGIDQTNVYIAKMLGRWDGTINKSDLEVDSPYNTRIRIGLPPGPISSVTESSVRAALGPEQNDFLFYVRNVDLNDGSHWFYASAAEFEKGKAKYQEWLESERDQMRNQPNPVNP
;
A
#
# COMPACT_ATOMS: atom_id res chain seq x y z
N ILE A 1 4.14 15.00 -6.48
CA ILE A 1 4.14 14.14 -5.27
C ILE A 1 4.94 12.88 -5.55
N PRO A 2 5.66 12.29 -4.58
CA PRO A 2 6.21 10.94 -4.73
C PRO A 2 5.07 9.92 -4.92
N LEU A 3 5.33 8.81 -5.60
CA LEU A 3 4.28 7.79 -5.84
C LEU A 3 3.94 7.02 -4.55
N GLY A 4 4.91 6.82 -3.66
CA GLY A 4 4.67 6.24 -2.34
C GLY A 4 4.20 4.77 -2.35
N ILE A 5 4.54 3.99 -3.38
CA ILE A 5 4.06 2.61 -3.55
C ILE A 5 4.92 1.63 -2.74
N ASP A 6 4.30 0.94 -1.79
CA ASP A 6 4.93 -0.03 -0.88
C ASP A 6 5.56 -1.23 -1.60
N GLN A 7 4.96 -1.69 -2.70
CA GLN A 7 5.49 -2.80 -3.50
C GLN A 7 6.91 -2.54 -4.03
N THR A 8 7.29 -1.28 -4.22
CA THR A 8 8.66 -0.93 -4.61
C THR A 8 9.67 -1.15 -3.48
N ASN A 9 9.26 -0.89 -2.22
CA ASN A 9 10.07 -1.21 -1.04
C ASN A 9 10.16 -2.73 -0.80
N VAL A 10 9.07 -3.47 -1.03
CA VAL A 10 9.08 -4.95 -0.99
C VAL A 10 10.04 -5.52 -2.02
N TYR A 11 10.03 -4.99 -3.25
CA TYR A 11 10.96 -5.38 -4.30
C TYR A 11 12.43 -5.18 -3.87
N ILE A 12 12.74 -4.01 -3.31
CA ILE A 12 14.08 -3.72 -2.76
C ILE A 12 14.44 -4.71 -1.64
N ALA A 13 13.54 -4.94 -0.67
CA ALA A 13 13.79 -5.87 0.43
C ALA A 13 14.07 -7.30 -0.07
N LYS A 14 13.35 -7.75 -1.11
CA LYS A 14 13.59 -9.04 -1.75
C LYS A 14 14.94 -9.09 -2.48
N MET A 15 15.30 -8.04 -3.22
CA MET A 15 16.62 -7.94 -3.89
C MET A 15 17.77 -7.99 -2.89
N LEU A 16 17.59 -7.43 -1.70
CA LEU A 16 18.59 -7.40 -0.63
C LEU A 16 18.57 -8.64 0.28
N GLY A 17 17.66 -9.59 0.06
CA GLY A 17 17.52 -10.79 0.90
C GLY A 17 17.00 -10.52 2.32
N ARG A 18 16.29 -9.40 2.52
CA ARG A 18 15.79 -8.93 3.83
C ARG A 18 14.29 -9.15 4.03
N TRP A 19 13.58 -9.63 3.01
CA TRP A 19 12.13 -9.81 3.07
C TRP A 19 11.74 -10.94 4.02
N ASP A 20 11.08 -10.60 5.12
CA ASP A 20 10.60 -11.52 6.15
C ASP A 20 9.07 -11.72 6.12
N GLY A 21 8.39 -11.15 5.12
CA GLY A 21 6.93 -11.14 5.02
C GLY A 21 6.28 -9.86 5.53
N THR A 22 7.03 -8.99 6.20
CA THR A 22 6.56 -7.72 6.76
C THR A 22 7.40 -6.56 6.22
N ILE A 23 6.75 -5.42 5.99
CA ILE A 23 7.47 -4.18 5.64
C ILE A 23 7.93 -3.52 6.94
N ASN A 24 9.24 -3.48 7.16
CA ASN A 24 9.83 -2.80 8.31
C ASN A 24 10.07 -1.31 7.99
N LYS A 25 10.16 -0.48 9.03
CA LYS A 25 10.52 0.94 8.87
C LYS A 25 11.85 1.12 8.12
N SER A 26 12.82 0.25 8.41
CA SER A 26 14.13 0.26 7.75
C SER A 26 14.05 -0.06 6.24
N ASP A 27 13.00 -0.73 5.77
CA ASP A 27 12.79 -1.01 4.33
C ASP A 27 12.20 0.20 3.59
N LEU A 28 11.48 1.07 4.32
CA LEU A 28 10.92 2.31 3.78
C LEU A 28 11.98 3.40 3.56
N GLU A 29 13.07 3.35 4.33
CA GLU A 29 14.14 4.36 4.36
C GLU A 29 15.35 3.98 3.46
N VAL A 30 15.31 2.84 2.78
CA VAL A 30 16.42 2.38 1.93
C VAL A 30 16.66 3.36 0.78
N ASP A 31 17.90 3.85 0.64
CA ASP A 31 18.31 4.61 -0.53
C ASP A 31 18.52 3.66 -1.72
N SER A 32 17.57 3.70 -2.65
CA SER A 32 17.55 2.91 -3.87
C SER A 32 16.84 3.69 -4.97
N PRO A 33 17.25 3.55 -6.25
CA PRO A 33 16.53 4.17 -7.35
C PRO A 33 15.09 3.63 -7.51
N TYR A 34 14.77 2.49 -6.90
CA TYR A 34 13.41 1.93 -6.88
C TYR A 34 12.53 2.51 -5.77
N ASN A 35 13.07 3.23 -4.77
CA ASN A 35 12.28 3.69 -3.63
C ASN A 35 11.43 4.92 -4.00
N THR A 36 10.17 4.68 -4.35
CA THR A 36 9.23 5.73 -4.80
C THR A 36 8.71 6.66 -3.71
N ARG A 37 9.12 6.46 -2.45
CA ARG A 37 8.91 7.42 -1.36
C ARG A 37 10.00 8.49 -1.33
N ILE A 38 11.21 8.15 -1.77
CA ILE A 38 12.40 9.01 -1.74
C ILE A 38 12.66 9.61 -3.11
N ARG A 39 12.55 8.81 -4.18
CA ARG A 39 12.79 9.21 -5.56
C ARG A 39 11.46 9.52 -6.26
N ILE A 40 11.36 10.69 -6.89
CA ILE A 40 10.16 11.12 -7.61
C ILE A 40 10.15 10.49 -9.01
N GLY A 41 8.97 10.05 -9.45
CA GLY A 41 8.76 9.44 -10.76
C GLY A 41 8.74 7.92 -10.71
N LEU A 42 8.84 7.31 -11.88
CA LEU A 42 8.85 5.85 -12.03
C LEU A 42 10.23 5.28 -11.63
N PRO A 43 10.27 4.06 -11.07
CA PRO A 43 11.53 3.34 -10.88
C PRO A 43 12.20 3.05 -12.25
N PRO A 44 13.51 2.71 -12.27
CA PRO A 44 14.25 2.45 -13.52
C PRO A 44 13.71 1.30 -14.37
N GLY A 45 12.94 0.39 -13.77
CA GLY A 45 12.37 -0.76 -14.44
C GLY A 45 11.19 -1.36 -13.67
N PRO A 46 10.52 -2.38 -14.25
CA PRO A 46 9.40 -3.05 -13.61
C PRO A 46 9.85 -3.81 -12.35
N ILE A 47 8.94 -3.96 -11.39
CA ILE A 47 9.16 -4.70 -10.13
C ILE A 47 8.55 -6.11 -10.14
N SER A 48 7.72 -6.43 -11.13
CA SER A 48 7.06 -7.72 -11.30
C SER A 48 6.67 -7.94 -12.75
N SER A 49 6.29 -9.18 -13.07
CA SER A 49 5.55 -9.47 -14.30
C SER A 49 4.18 -8.78 -14.26
N VAL A 50 3.77 -8.19 -15.38
CA VAL A 50 2.48 -7.49 -15.52
C VAL A 50 1.46 -8.37 -16.21
N THR A 51 0.19 -8.16 -15.89
CA THR A 51 -0.94 -8.78 -16.61
C THR A 51 -1.36 -7.91 -17.78
N GLU A 52 -2.10 -8.49 -18.73
CA GLU A 52 -2.69 -7.74 -19.84
C GLU A 52 -3.58 -6.59 -19.35
N SER A 53 -4.39 -6.83 -18.31
CA SER A 53 -5.26 -5.81 -17.73
C SER A 53 -4.47 -4.62 -17.17
N SER A 54 -3.33 -4.86 -16.51
CA SER A 54 -2.45 -3.79 -16.02
C SER A 54 -1.85 -2.97 -17.16
N VAL A 55 -1.44 -3.61 -18.25
CA VAL A 55 -0.92 -2.89 -19.43
C VAL A 55 -2.01 -2.04 -20.07
N ARG A 56 -3.22 -2.57 -20.23
CA ARG A 56 -4.37 -1.81 -20.75
C ARG A 56 -4.69 -0.59 -19.89
N ALA A 57 -4.71 -0.75 -18.57
CA ALA A 57 -4.93 0.36 -17.64
C ALA A 57 -3.82 1.43 -17.70
N ALA A 58 -2.57 1.04 -17.89
CA ALA A 58 -1.45 1.98 -18.04
C ALA A 58 -1.51 2.77 -19.37
N LEU A 59 -1.97 2.13 -20.45
CA LEU A 59 -2.09 2.75 -21.78
C LEU A 59 -3.35 3.61 -21.94
N GLY A 60 -4.44 3.26 -21.24
CA GLY A 60 -5.72 3.95 -21.30
C GLY A 60 -6.32 4.11 -19.90
N PRO A 61 -5.76 4.99 -19.06
CA PRO A 61 -6.30 5.23 -17.73
C PRO A 61 -7.67 5.91 -17.81
N GLU A 62 -8.51 5.67 -16.81
CA GLU A 62 -9.73 6.46 -16.62
C GLU A 62 -9.36 7.92 -16.30
N GLN A 63 -10.10 8.86 -16.88
CA GLN A 63 -9.87 10.29 -16.65
C GLN A 63 -10.51 10.71 -15.33
N ASN A 64 -9.67 11.06 -14.36
CA ASN A 64 -10.08 11.57 -13.04
C ASN A 64 -8.94 12.39 -12.41
N ASP A 65 -9.27 13.10 -11.33
CA ASP A 65 -8.32 13.93 -10.58
C ASP A 65 -7.81 13.26 -9.30
N PHE A 66 -7.95 11.93 -9.16
CA PHE A 66 -7.59 11.24 -7.93
C PHE A 66 -6.07 11.15 -7.78
N LEU A 67 -5.59 11.51 -6.58
CA LEU A 67 -4.17 11.49 -6.22
C LEU A 67 -3.89 10.55 -5.05
N PHE A 68 -4.90 10.22 -4.25
CA PHE A 68 -4.76 9.42 -3.04
C PHE A 68 -5.79 8.30 -3.01
N TYR A 69 -5.42 7.18 -2.41
CA TYR A 69 -6.32 6.08 -2.17
C TYR A 69 -6.03 5.42 -0.81
N VAL A 70 -7.07 4.88 -0.18
CA VAL A 70 -6.97 4.13 1.09
C VAL A 70 -8.00 3.00 1.07
N ARG A 71 -7.72 1.89 1.76
CA ARG A 71 -8.66 0.77 1.86
C ARG A 71 -10.02 1.24 2.36
N ASN A 72 -11.07 0.79 1.70
CA ASN A 72 -12.44 1.00 2.13
C ASN A 72 -12.77 0.04 3.28
N VAL A 73 -12.90 0.62 4.47
CA VAL A 73 -13.24 -0.13 5.69
C VAL A 73 -14.75 -0.30 5.88
N ASP A 74 -15.58 0.44 5.15
CA ASP A 74 -17.04 0.37 5.27
C ASP A 74 -17.61 -0.89 4.61
N LEU A 75 -17.03 -1.31 3.48
CA LEU A 75 -17.44 -2.52 2.76
C LEU A 75 -16.66 -3.78 3.15
N ASN A 76 -15.43 -3.62 3.65
CA ASN A 76 -14.50 -4.70 3.99
C ASN A 76 -14.34 -5.80 2.92
N ASP A 77 -14.47 -5.44 1.65
CA ASP A 77 -14.41 -6.33 0.48
C ASP A 77 -13.07 -6.24 -0.29
N GLY A 78 -12.14 -5.43 0.22
CA GLY A 78 -10.86 -5.14 -0.45
C GLY A 78 -10.91 -3.96 -1.43
N SER A 79 -12.03 -3.25 -1.54
CA SER A 79 -12.13 -2.01 -2.30
C SER A 79 -11.37 -0.85 -1.66
N HIS A 80 -11.25 0.26 -2.40
CA HIS A 80 -10.53 1.45 -1.98
C HIS A 80 -11.40 2.69 -2.18
N TRP A 81 -11.25 3.66 -1.27
CA TRP A 81 -11.69 5.04 -1.49
C TRP A 81 -10.63 5.81 -2.25
N PHE A 82 -11.04 6.69 -3.15
CA PHE A 82 -10.18 7.55 -3.95
C PHE A 82 -10.46 9.03 -3.67
N TYR A 83 -9.41 9.85 -3.59
CA TYR A 83 -9.51 11.27 -3.25
C TYR A 83 -8.61 12.13 -4.14
N ALA A 84 -9.12 13.29 -4.54
CA ALA A 84 -8.34 14.34 -5.20
C ALA A 84 -7.67 15.28 -4.17
N SER A 85 -8.29 15.43 -2.98
CA SER A 85 -7.82 16.33 -1.92
C SER A 85 -7.05 15.58 -0.83
N ALA A 86 -5.89 16.12 -0.45
CA ALA A 86 -5.13 15.62 0.69
C ALA A 86 -5.92 15.73 2.01
N ALA A 87 -6.74 16.77 2.17
CA ALA A 87 -7.54 16.95 3.38
C ALA A 87 -8.64 15.89 3.53
N GLU A 88 -9.23 15.44 2.41
CA GLU A 88 -10.22 14.36 2.43
C GLU A 88 -9.54 13.00 2.62
N PHE A 89 -8.39 12.80 1.99
CA PHE A 89 -7.56 11.62 2.19
C PHE A 89 -7.17 11.44 3.67
N GLU A 90 -6.75 12.49 4.38
CA GLU A 90 -6.39 12.36 5.80
C GLU A 90 -7.59 11.95 6.67
N LYS A 91 -8.83 12.34 6.31
CA LYS A 91 -10.05 11.84 6.98
C LYS A 91 -10.26 10.34 6.71
N GLY A 92 -10.12 9.91 5.45
CA GLY A 92 -10.23 8.49 5.08
C GLY A 92 -9.15 7.63 5.76
N LYS A 93 -7.92 8.15 5.85
CA LYS A 93 -6.80 7.52 6.54
C LYS A 93 -7.04 7.42 8.05
N ALA A 94 -7.61 8.44 8.69
CA ALA A 94 -7.97 8.37 10.11
C ALA A 94 -8.97 7.23 10.38
N LYS A 95 -10.04 7.13 9.57
CA LYS A 95 -10.98 5.99 9.64
C LYS A 95 -10.30 4.64 9.50
N TYR A 96 -9.35 4.53 8.56
CA TYR A 96 -8.59 3.31 8.38
C TYR A 96 -7.72 2.96 9.60
N GLN A 97 -7.11 3.95 10.26
CA GLN A 97 -6.32 3.73 11.48
C GLN A 97 -7.20 3.28 12.66
N GLU A 98 -8.37 3.90 12.84
CA GLU A 98 -9.35 3.50 13.86
C GLU A 98 -9.81 2.05 13.64
N TRP A 99 -10.13 1.69 12.39
CA TRP A 99 -10.47 0.32 12.03
C TRP A 99 -9.34 -0.65 12.35
N LEU A 100 -8.09 -0.33 11.99
CA LEU A 100 -6.92 -1.17 12.28
C LEU A 100 -6.73 -1.43 13.78
N GLU A 101 -6.93 -0.42 14.64
CA GLU A 101 -6.82 -0.62 16.09
C GLU A 101 -7.94 -1.53 16.60
N SER A 102 -9.16 -1.35 16.09
CA SER A 102 -10.29 -2.22 16.45
C SER A 102 -10.05 -3.69 16.08
N GLU A 103 -9.45 -3.96 14.91
CA GLU A 103 -9.10 -5.32 14.48
C GLU A 103 -8.01 -5.92 15.38
N ARG A 104 -7.00 -5.12 15.75
CA ARG A 104 -5.93 -5.56 16.65
C ARG A 104 -6.45 -5.88 18.04
N ASP A 105 -7.36 -5.06 18.56
CA ASP A 105 -7.97 -5.29 19.86
C ASP A 105 -8.86 -6.54 19.86
N GLN A 106 -9.61 -6.78 18.79
CA GLN A 106 -10.34 -8.04 18.62
C GLN A 106 -9.39 -9.24 18.59
N MET A 107 -8.28 -9.18 17.85
CA MET A 107 -7.28 -10.26 17.80
C MET A 107 -6.61 -10.50 19.16
N ARG A 108 -6.31 -9.43 19.92
CA ARG A 108 -5.76 -9.53 21.29
C ARG A 108 -6.76 -10.15 22.28
N ASN A 109 -8.05 -9.89 22.09
CA ASN A 109 -9.10 -10.31 23.01
C ASN A 109 -9.78 -11.64 22.61
N GLN A 110 -9.41 -12.24 21.47
CA GLN A 110 -9.86 -13.58 21.10
C GLN A 110 -9.11 -14.63 21.94
N PRO A 111 -9.82 -15.53 22.65
CA PRO A 111 -9.16 -16.64 23.33
C PRO A 111 -8.47 -17.53 22.29
N ASN A 112 -7.19 -17.85 22.52
CA ASN A 112 -6.46 -18.80 21.70
C ASN A 112 -7.31 -20.07 21.52
N PRO A 113 -7.46 -20.60 20.29
CA PRO A 113 -8.12 -21.88 20.12
C PRO A 113 -7.37 -22.92 20.95
N VAL A 114 -8.04 -23.49 21.95
CA VAL A 114 -7.56 -24.66 22.65
C VAL A 114 -7.55 -25.78 21.60
N ASN A 115 -6.36 -26.10 21.10
CA ASN A 115 -6.20 -27.23 20.19
C ASN A 115 -6.62 -28.52 20.92
N PRO A 116 -7.47 -29.37 20.33
CA PRO A 116 -7.83 -30.66 20.91
C PRO A 116 -6.65 -31.64 21.00
#